data_AF-A0AB73GHJ9-F1
#
_entry.id   AF-A0AB73GHJ9-F1
#
_cell.length_a   1.000
_cell.length_b   1.000
_cell.length_c   1.000
_cell.angle_alpha   90.00
_cell.angle_beta   90.00
_cell.angle_gamma   90.00
#
_symmetry.space_group_name_H-M   'P 1'
#
loop_
_entity.id
_entity.type
_entity.pdbx_description
1 polymer ?
#
loop_
_entity_poly.entity_id
_entity_poly.type
_entity_poly.pdbx_seq_one_letter_code
_entity_poly.pdbx_strand_id
1 'polypeptide(L)'
;MGEFFKQSGFGEAAKESSQKTSKIYQGQTVYKASSDVSENIRKGDQFYLDGEHKNHLEVFDKRNKFIHVLNLDGSINIDKTKKASAEGRTLPK
;
A
#
# COMPACT_ATOMS: atom_id res chain seq x y z
N MET A 1 -9.71 3.19 2.97
CA MET A 1 -9.29 1.80 3.29
C MET A 1 -10.42 0.82 3.54
N GLY A 2 -11.51 1.18 4.24
CA GLY A 2 -12.57 0.22 4.59
C GLY A 2 -13.26 -0.48 3.42
N GLU A 3 -13.45 0.19 2.27
CA GLU A 3 -14.04 -0.43 1.07
C GLU A 3 -13.09 -1.39 0.37
N PHE A 4 -11.80 -1.04 0.26
CA PHE A 4 -10.78 -1.92 -0.29
C PHE A 4 -10.72 -3.25 0.46
N PHE A 5 -10.74 -3.22 1.80
CA PHE A 5 -10.76 -4.42 2.63
C PHE A 5 -12.03 -5.27 2.55
N LYS A 6 -13.10 -4.78 1.91
CA LYS A 6 -14.31 -5.55 1.63
C LYS A 6 -14.26 -6.22 0.25
N GLN A 7 -13.27 -5.90 -0.59
CA GLN A 7 -13.11 -6.52 -1.89
C GLN A 7 -12.55 -7.93 -1.70
N SER A 8 -13.27 -8.94 -2.22
CA SER A 8 -12.79 -10.32 -2.22
C SER A 8 -11.48 -10.47 -3.00
N GLY A 9 -10.63 -11.39 -2.55
CA GLY A 9 -9.30 -11.59 -3.13
C GLY A 9 -8.25 -10.71 -2.45
N PHE A 10 -7.65 -9.78 -3.20
CA PHE A 10 -6.51 -9.00 -2.71
C PHE A 10 -6.85 -8.08 -1.53
N GLY A 11 -8.02 -7.44 -1.55
CA GLY A 11 -8.47 -6.56 -0.47
C GLY A 11 -8.65 -7.30 0.85
N GLU A 12 -9.33 -8.44 0.82
CA GLU A 12 -9.54 -9.32 1.98
C GLU A 12 -8.21 -9.89 2.50
N ALA A 13 -7.36 -10.41 1.62
CA ALA A 13 -6.04 -10.92 1.99
C ALA A 13 -5.16 -9.83 2.63
N ALA A 14 -5.19 -8.61 2.08
CA ALA A 14 -4.49 -7.47 2.64
C ALA A 14 -5.02 -7.10 4.03
N LYS A 15 -6.33 -7.23 4.28
CA LYS A 15 -6.93 -6.96 5.59
C LYS A 15 -6.44 -7.96 6.64
N GLU A 16 -6.45 -9.26 6.30
CA GLU A 16 -6.05 -10.32 7.24
C GLU A 16 -4.55 -10.33 7.49
N SER A 17 -3.75 -10.06 6.45
CA SER A 17 -2.28 -10.10 6.51
C SER A 17 -1.65 -8.73 6.79
N SER A 18 -2.42 -7.72 7.18
CA SER A 18 -1.88 -6.41 7.60
C SER A 18 -2.41 -5.93 8.94
N GLN A 19 -1.62 -5.05 9.56
CA GLN A 19 -1.94 -4.39 10.81
C GLN A 19 -2.00 -2.89 10.60
N LYS A 20 -3.08 -2.29 11.09
CA LYS A 20 -3.21 -0.84 11.14
C LYS A 20 -2.07 -0.25 11.97
N THR A 21 -1.39 0.77 11.46
CA THR A 21 -0.38 1.51 12.22
C THR A 21 -0.94 2.85 12.70
N SER A 22 -0.20 3.52 13.58
CA SER A 22 -0.52 4.90 13.99
C SER A 22 -0.07 5.96 12.98
N LYS A 23 0.57 5.56 11.87
CA LYS A 23 1.06 6.49 10.85
C LYS A 23 -0.09 6.93 9.94
N ILE A 24 -0.15 8.23 9.68
CA ILE A 24 -1.06 8.84 8.71
C ILE A 24 -0.21 9.52 7.64
N TYR A 25 -0.49 9.19 6.38
CA TYR A 25 0.15 9.81 5.23
C TYR A 25 -0.91 10.23 4.22
N GLN A 26 -0.85 11.48 3.77
CA GLN A 26 -1.86 12.08 2.88
C GLN A 26 -3.32 11.87 3.38
N GLY A 27 -3.53 12.00 4.69
CA GLY A 27 -4.85 11.80 5.31
C GLY A 27 -5.34 10.35 5.36
N GLN A 28 -4.52 9.38 4.96
CA GLN A 28 -4.84 7.95 4.98
C GLN A 28 -3.98 7.22 6.01
N THR A 29 -4.57 6.25 6.70
CA THR A 29 -3.81 5.42 7.64
C THR A 29 -2.93 4.44 6.87
N VAL A 30 -1.66 4.36 7.29
CA VAL A 30 -0.72 3.38 6.78
C VAL A 30 -0.91 2.04 7.49
N TYR A 31 -0.91 0.97 6.72
CA TYR A 31 -0.98 -0.40 7.19
C TYR A 31 0.37 -1.07 6.99
N LYS A 32 0.73 -1.97 7.90
CA LYS A 32 1.97 -2.74 7.82
C LYS A 32 1.61 -4.21 7.60
N ALA A 33 2.15 -4.80 6.55
CA ALA A 33 2.05 -6.21 6.27
C ALA A 33 2.67 -7.02 7.43
N SER A 34 1.86 -7.84 8.08
CA SER A 34 2.30 -8.73 9.16
C SER A 34 2.79 -10.08 8.61
N SER A 35 2.31 -10.42 7.40
CA SER A 35 2.67 -11.59 6.60
C SER A 35 2.77 -11.16 5.13
N ASP A 36 3.24 -12.05 4.26
CA ASP A 36 3.22 -11.82 2.82
C ASP A 36 1.76 -11.77 2.34
N VAL A 37 1.32 -10.59 1.91
CA VAL A 37 -0.05 -10.35 1.42
C VAL A 37 -0.17 -10.82 -0.03
N SER A 38 0.88 -10.55 -0.82
CA SER A 38 0.99 -10.96 -2.22
C SER A 38 2.46 -11.00 -2.64
N GLU A 39 2.75 -11.38 -3.87
CA GLU A 39 4.10 -11.29 -4.45
C GLU A 39 4.70 -9.87 -4.38
N ASN A 40 3.82 -8.86 -4.34
CA ASN A 40 4.16 -7.45 -4.38
C ASN A 40 4.21 -6.80 -2.99
N ILE A 41 3.51 -7.34 -1.99
CA ILE A 41 3.53 -6.85 -0.61
C ILE A 41 4.04 -7.95 0.30
N ARG A 42 5.29 -7.82 0.75
CA ARG A 42 5.94 -8.79 1.62
C ARG A 42 5.78 -8.44 3.08
N LYS A 43 6.05 -9.42 3.94
CA LYS A 43 6.06 -9.21 5.38
C LYS A 43 6.97 -8.04 5.79
N GLY A 44 6.40 -7.07 6.51
CA GLY A 44 7.07 -5.89 7.02
C GLY A 44 6.96 -4.66 6.11
N ASP A 45 6.47 -4.83 4.89
CA ASP A 45 6.18 -3.70 4.01
C ASP A 45 4.99 -2.90 4.54
N GLN A 46 4.95 -1.62 4.16
CA GLN A 46 3.94 -0.67 4.57
C GLN A 46 3.18 -0.21 3.34
N PHE A 47 1.87 -0.10 3.42
CA PHE A 47 1.06 0.38 2.32
C PHE A 47 -0.11 1.21 2.80
N TYR A 48 -0.58 2.10 1.95
CA TYR A 48 -1.81 2.86 2.20
C TYR A 48 -2.58 3.03 0.89
N LEU A 49 -3.90 3.21 1.03
CA LEU A 49 -4.78 3.47 -0.10
C LEU A 49 -4.74 4.94 -0.46
N ASP A 50 -4.65 5.25 -1.75
CA ASP A 50 -4.72 6.62 -2.27
C ASP A 50 -5.92 7.39 -1.68
N GLY A 51 -5.64 8.62 -1.25
CA GLY A 51 -6.61 9.47 -0.55
C GLY A 51 -7.63 10.11 -1.49
N GLU A 52 -7.21 10.45 -2.72
CA GLU A 52 -8.07 11.16 -3.68
C GLU A 52 -9.04 10.21 -4.38
N HIS A 53 -8.51 9.23 -5.11
CA HIS A 53 -9.28 8.39 -6.02
C HIS A 53 -9.56 7.00 -5.44
N LYS A 54 -8.85 6.62 -4.36
CA LYS A 54 -9.00 5.32 -3.68
C LYS A 54 -8.96 4.11 -4.63
N ASN A 55 -8.22 4.25 -5.74
CA ASN A 55 -8.16 3.27 -6.82
C ASN A 55 -6.79 2.58 -6.93
N HIS A 56 -5.82 2.97 -6.11
CA HIS A 56 -4.49 2.35 -6.04
C HIS A 56 -3.93 2.40 -4.62
N LEU A 57 -2.94 1.56 -4.37
CA LEU A 57 -2.19 1.45 -3.13
C LEU A 57 -0.74 1.80 -3.38
N GLU A 58 -0.17 2.62 -2.51
CA GLU A 58 1.26 2.89 -2.54
C GLU A 58 1.95 1.99 -1.53
N VAL A 59 2.94 1.22 -2.01
CA VAL A 59 3.69 0.26 -1.21
C VAL A 59 5.09 0.80 -0.92
N PHE A 60 5.50 0.66 0.32
CA PHE A 60 6.75 1.13 0.88
C PHE A 60 7.43 -0.01 1.63
N ASP A 61 8.75 0.00 1.68
CA ASP A 61 9.50 -0.97 2.45
C ASP A 61 9.41 -0.66 3.95
N LYS A 62 9.92 -1.60 4.75
CA LYS A 62 10.10 -1.42 6.21
C LYS A 62 10.98 -0.21 6.59
N ARG A 63 11.73 0.36 5.65
CA ARG A 63 12.57 1.55 5.83
C ARG A 63 11.88 2.83 5.32
N ASN A 64 10.57 2.78 5.08
CA ASN A 64 9.75 3.90 4.62
C ASN A 64 10.08 4.38 3.19
N LYS A 65 10.79 3.59 2.39
CA LYS A 65 11.11 3.89 0.99
C LYS A 65 10.03 3.37 0.07
N PHE A 66 9.63 4.17 -0.90
CA PHE A 66 8.68 3.76 -1.92
C PHE A 66 9.23 2.56 -2.72
N ILE A 67 8.37 1.57 -2.95
CA ILE A 67 8.68 0.39 -3.78
C ILE A 67 7.94 0.50 -5.11
N HIS A 68 6.61 0.49 -5.08
CA HIS A 68 5.77 0.55 -6.26
C HIS A 68 4.32 0.91 -5.92
N VAL A 69 3.54 1.23 -6.94
CA VAL A 69 2.09 1.43 -6.85
C VAL A 69 1.37 0.17 -7.32
N LEU A 70 0.40 -0.30 -6.55
CA LEU A 70 -0.50 -1.40 -6.91
C LEU A 70 -1.89 -0.90 -7.21
N ASN A 71 -2.57 -1.55 -8.15
CA ASN A 71 -4.01 -1.40 -8.34
C ASN A 71 -4.77 -2.19 -7.25
N LEU A 72 -6.09 -1.99 -7.15
CA LEU A 72 -6.93 -2.69 -6.17
C LEU A 72 -7.05 -4.20 -6.43
N ASP A 73 -6.67 -4.67 -7.61
CA ASP A 73 -6.57 -6.10 -7.93
C ASP A 73 -5.21 -6.72 -7.53
N GLY A 74 -4.23 -5.91 -7.13
CA GLY A 74 -2.89 -6.34 -6.73
C GLY A 74 -1.84 -6.31 -7.85
N SER A 75 -2.21 -5.95 -9.09
CA SER A 75 -1.27 -5.71 -10.18
C SER A 75 -0.47 -4.42 -10.01
N ILE A 76 0.77 -4.39 -10.52
CA ILE A 76 1.63 -3.20 -10.46
C ILE A 76 1.16 -2.16 -11.49
N ASN A 77 0.92 -0.94 -11.01
CA ASN A 77 0.68 0.22 -11.86
C ASN A 77 2.02 0.83 -12.29
N ILE A 78 2.52 0.41 -13.45
CA ILE A 78 3.85 0.80 -13.95
C ILE A 78 3.97 2.32 -14.15
N ASP A 79 2.92 2.97 -14.67
CA ASP A 79 2.92 4.40 -14.96
C ASP A 79 3.03 5.23 -13.67
N LYS A 80 2.16 4.94 -12.70
CA LYS A 80 2.20 5.58 -11.38
C LYS A 80 3.48 5.25 -10.62
N THR A 81 3.99 4.03 -10.74
CA THR A 81 5.25 3.61 -10.10
C THR A 81 6.42 4.44 -10.60
N LYS A 82 6.54 4.65 -11.92
CA LYS A 82 7.57 5.51 -12.50
C LYS A 82 7.45 6.95 -12.00
N LYS A 83 6.23 7.49 -11.95
CA LYS A 83 5.98 8.85 -11.46
C LYS A 83 6.36 9.00 -9.98
N ALA A 84 5.85 8.14 -9.11
CA ALA A 84 6.12 8.18 -7.67
C ALA A 84 7.61 7.92 -7.34
N SER A 85 8.26 7.05 -8.11
CA SER A 85 9.70 6.81 -8.00
C SER A 85 10.51 8.05 -8.40
N ALA A 86 10.13 8.73 -9.49
CA ALA A 86 10.76 9.98 -9.92
C ALA A 86 10.53 11.13 -8.92
N GLU A 87 9.37 11.16 -8.26
CA GLU A 87 9.08 12.10 -7.17
C GLU A 87 9.84 11.78 -5.87
N GLY A 88 10.46 10.60 -5.76
CA GLY A 88 11.26 10.22 -4.58
C GLY A 88 10.41 10.07 -3.31
N ARG A 89 9.16 9.61 -3.43
CA ARG A 89 8.23 9.52 -2.29
C ARG A 89 8.80 8.66 -1.15
N THR A 90 8.64 9.14 0.08
CA THR A 90 8.99 8.39 1.30
C THR A 90 7.95 8.62 2.38
N LEU A 91 7.67 7.58 3.16
CA LEU A 91 6.82 7.74 4.35
C LEU A 91 7.57 8.50 5.45
N PRO A 92 6.87 9.32 6.25
CA PRO A 92 7.45 9.96 7.41
C PRO A 92 7.97 8.91 8.41
N LYS A 93 9.07 9.26 9.09
CA LYS A 93 9.69 8.40 10.10
C LYS A 93 8.74 8.11 11.25
#